data_AF-A0A817EBE1-F1
#
_entry.id   AF-A0A817EBE1-F1
#
_cell.length_a   1.000
_cell.length_b   1.000
_cell.length_c   1.000
_cell.angle_alpha   90.00
_cell.angle_beta   90.00
_cell.angle_gamma   90.00
#
_symmetry.space_group_name_H-M   'P 1'
#
loop_
_entity.id
_entity.type
_entity.pdbx_description
1 polymer ?
#
loop_
_entity_poly.entity_id
_entity_poly.type
_entity_poly.pdbx_seq_one_letter_code
_entity_poly.pdbx_strand_id
1 'polypeptide(L)'
;MQYDNCVDYIEKIYTLQYDVLLKDNQSAVNEYIDFCSNRQILSIFDFNNKQLHLFGSSISTKEAEKRFFDLQNELLIENIKSRKIDGILWWYEAWDATWQQYSVKVTSDIEYHYKTNISSVTLLNELGEQVKIDFRKLEEIYGTRIKRIRRSKIDELQPIYWKLTPLNIERFLLDPESNEYIYIKDNFDTKMKGHYTRFITIERIQNMRLFKQFSILHEEYLTKYGKIDNGTMRFLYHGCPESASTKIIERGFNRSYCGVNGKFYLSIEYIDYNE
;
A
#
# COMPACT_ATOMS: atom_id res chain seq x y z
N MET A 1 4.31 5.84 56.25
CA MET A 1 3.48 5.65 55.04
C MET A 1 4.39 5.22 53.91
N GLN A 2 4.55 3.92 53.73
CA GLN A 2 5.14 3.35 52.52
C GLN A 2 4.09 3.49 51.41
N TYR A 3 4.39 4.26 50.37
CA TYR A 3 3.69 4.12 49.11
C TYR A 3 4.37 2.97 48.37
N ASP A 4 3.73 1.82 48.37
CA ASP A 4 4.02 0.75 47.42
C ASP A 4 3.78 1.31 46.01
N ASN A 5 4.85 1.60 45.29
CA ASN A 5 4.80 1.82 43.85
C ASN A 5 4.57 0.45 43.20
N CYS A 6 3.31 0.00 43.20
CA CYS A 6 2.87 -1.11 42.37
C CYS A 6 3.02 -0.66 40.92
N VAL A 7 4.13 -1.04 40.28
CA VAL A 7 4.30 -0.84 38.84
C VAL A 7 3.32 -1.80 38.19
N ASP A 8 2.22 -1.28 37.63
CA ASP A 8 1.21 -2.08 36.93
C ASP A 8 1.90 -2.89 35.80
N TYR A 9 2.16 -4.15 36.11
CA TYR A 9 2.80 -5.10 35.22
C TYR A 9 1.70 -5.70 34.35
N ILE A 10 1.71 -5.39 33.07
CA ILE A 10 0.67 -5.80 32.13
C ILE A 10 1.18 -6.90 31.21
N GLU A 11 0.29 -7.81 30.84
CA GLU A 11 0.48 -8.75 29.74
C GLU A 11 -0.23 -8.20 28.50
N LYS A 12 0.49 -8.18 27.38
CA LYS A 12 -0.08 -7.93 26.06
C LYS A 12 0.17 -9.14 25.15
N ILE A 13 -0.87 -9.56 24.45
CA ILE A 13 -0.82 -10.73 23.55
C ILE A 13 -1.05 -10.25 22.11
N TYR A 14 -0.17 -10.66 21.21
CA TYR A 14 -0.26 -10.34 19.78
C TYR A 14 -0.27 -11.61 18.95
N THR A 15 -1.02 -11.60 17.85
CA THR A 15 -1.01 -12.69 16.87
C THR A 15 0.22 -12.58 15.96
N LEU A 16 0.91 -13.70 15.75
CA LEU A 16 1.97 -13.83 14.76
C LEU A 16 1.32 -13.97 13.37
N GLN A 17 1.34 -12.91 12.56
CA GLN A 17 0.79 -12.95 11.20
C GLN A 17 1.73 -13.65 10.21
N TYR A 18 3.01 -13.78 10.55
CA TYR A 18 4.07 -14.38 9.75
C TYR A 18 4.88 -15.40 10.57
N ASP A 19 4.17 -16.27 11.29
CA ASP A 19 4.76 -17.26 12.19
C ASP A 19 5.84 -18.11 11.51
N VAL A 20 5.61 -18.55 10.27
CA VAL A 20 6.60 -19.33 9.50
C VAL A 20 7.87 -18.52 9.22
N LEU A 21 7.76 -17.26 8.78
CA LEU A 21 8.92 -16.42 8.49
C LEU A 21 9.71 -16.09 9.75
N LEU A 22 9.04 -15.85 10.87
CA LEU A 22 9.70 -15.64 12.16
C LEU A 22 10.43 -16.92 12.62
N LYS A 23 9.81 -18.09 12.43
CA LYS A 23 10.38 -19.39 12.80
C LYS A 23 11.64 -19.73 11.99
N ASP A 24 11.66 -19.33 10.71
CA ASP A 24 12.80 -19.52 9.82
C ASP A 24 13.93 -18.49 10.06
N ASN A 25 13.64 -17.37 10.75
CA ASN A 25 14.59 -16.27 11.00
C ASN A 25 14.92 -16.12 12.49
N GLN A 26 15.45 -17.19 13.09
CA GLN A 26 15.76 -17.24 14.53
C GLN A 26 16.70 -16.12 15.00
N SER A 27 17.63 -15.64 14.15
CA SER A 27 18.51 -14.50 14.48
C SER A 27 17.70 -13.23 14.76
N ALA A 28 16.71 -12.92 13.92
CA ALA A 28 15.91 -11.72 14.07
C ALA A 28 14.96 -11.81 15.28
N VAL A 29 14.47 -13.02 15.58
CA VAL A 29 13.72 -13.31 16.82
C VAL A 29 14.59 -13.07 18.05
N ASN A 30 15.83 -13.55 18.04
CA ASN A 30 16.76 -13.35 19.16
C ASN A 30 17.11 -11.88 19.37
N GLU A 31 17.37 -11.12 18.30
CA GLU A 31 17.60 -9.67 18.39
C GLU A 31 16.40 -8.93 18.99
N TYR A 32 15.18 -9.35 18.69
CA TYR A 32 13.97 -8.80 19.31
C TYR A 32 13.87 -9.13 20.80
N ILE A 33 14.20 -10.36 21.19
CA ILE A 33 14.23 -10.78 22.59
C ILE A 33 15.27 -9.97 23.38
N ASP A 34 16.45 -9.74 22.79
CA ASP A 34 17.50 -8.90 23.39
C ASP A 34 17.04 -7.44 23.51
N PHE A 35 16.37 -6.91 22.47
CA PHE A 35 15.78 -5.57 22.50
C PHE A 35 14.79 -5.40 23.66
N CYS A 36 13.93 -6.41 23.90
CA CYS A 36 12.95 -6.43 24.99
C CYS A 36 13.63 -6.55 26.35
N SER A 37 14.60 -7.46 26.47
CA SER A 37 15.32 -7.73 27.72
C SER A 37 16.07 -6.49 28.22
N ASN A 38 16.70 -5.74 27.32
CA ASN A 38 17.37 -4.46 27.64
C ASN A 38 16.43 -3.36 28.15
N ARG A 39 15.10 -3.55 28.04
CA ARG A 39 14.05 -2.63 28.49
C ARG A 39 13.19 -3.20 29.60
N GLN A 40 13.64 -4.28 30.25
CA GLN A 40 12.91 -4.97 31.32
C GLN A 40 11.54 -5.50 30.86
N ILE A 41 11.45 -5.95 29.61
CA ILE A 41 10.26 -6.58 29.03
C ILE A 41 10.56 -8.06 28.83
N LEU A 42 9.75 -8.93 29.42
CA LEU A 42 9.79 -10.35 29.11
C LEU A 42 8.97 -10.58 27.83
N SER A 43 9.59 -11.21 26.83
CA SER A 43 8.94 -11.54 25.57
C SER A 43 8.96 -13.06 25.34
N ILE A 44 7.82 -13.63 24.98
CA ILE A 44 7.67 -15.08 24.77
C ILE A 44 6.97 -15.31 23.43
N PHE A 45 7.67 -15.93 22.48
CA PHE A 45 7.09 -16.40 21.23
C PHE A 45 6.51 -17.80 21.41
N ASP A 46 5.19 -17.90 21.34
CA ASP A 46 4.47 -19.16 21.25
C ASP A 46 4.09 -19.43 19.78
N PHE A 47 4.98 -20.09 19.05
CA PHE A 47 4.74 -20.45 17.65
C PHE A 47 3.66 -21.52 17.47
N ASN A 48 3.31 -22.28 18.51
CA ASN A 48 2.27 -23.30 18.41
C ASN A 48 0.89 -22.65 18.38
N ASN A 49 0.69 -21.63 19.23
CA ASN A 49 -0.54 -20.85 19.29
C ASN A 49 -0.51 -19.59 18.41
N LYS A 50 0.60 -19.35 17.71
CA LYS A 50 0.84 -18.15 16.88
C LYS A 50 0.68 -16.86 17.69
N GLN A 51 1.29 -16.82 18.87
CA GLN A 51 1.19 -15.69 19.79
C GLN A 51 2.56 -15.16 20.21
N LEU A 52 2.63 -13.86 20.45
CA LEU A 52 3.70 -13.19 21.19
C LEU A 52 3.10 -12.64 22.47
N HIS A 53 3.69 -13.01 23.61
CA HIS A 53 3.35 -12.45 24.92
C HIS A 53 4.43 -11.46 25.33
N LEU A 54 4.01 -10.25 25.70
CA LEU A 54 4.87 -9.21 26.25
C LEU A 54 4.45 -8.89 27.68
N PHE A 55 5.38 -9.00 28.62
CA PHE A 55 5.16 -8.65 30.01
C PHE A 55 6.06 -7.49 30.43
N GLY A 56 5.48 -6.43 30.96
CA GLY A 56 6.22 -5.24 31.36
C GLY A 56 5.30 -4.07 31.74
N SER A 57 5.88 -2.88 31.88
CA SER A 57 5.10 -1.66 32.10
C SER A 57 4.31 -1.27 30.83
N SER A 58 3.20 -0.55 31.00
CA SER A 58 2.39 -0.05 29.86
C SER A 58 3.19 0.82 28.86
N ILE A 59 4.18 1.58 29.34
CA ILE A 59 5.02 2.44 28.50
C ILE A 59 6.04 1.61 27.73
N SER A 60 6.78 0.72 28.41
CA SER A 60 7.82 -0.08 27.77
C SER A 60 7.25 -1.09 26.78
N THR A 61 6.10 -1.69 27.08
CA THR A 61 5.43 -2.63 26.17
C THR A 61 4.93 -1.99 24.87
N LYS A 62 4.65 -0.68 24.83
CA LYS A 62 4.31 0.04 23.57
C LYS A 62 5.50 0.16 22.61
N GLU A 63 6.72 0.32 23.12
CA GLU A 63 7.92 0.38 22.28
C GLU A 63 8.23 -1.00 21.69
N ALA A 64 8.12 -2.06 22.49
CA ALA A 64 8.28 -3.43 22.05
C ALA A 64 7.19 -3.88 21.07
N GLU A 65 5.95 -3.42 21.25
CA GLU A 65 4.86 -3.59 20.30
C GLU A 65 5.21 -3.00 18.93
N LYS A 66 5.63 -1.73 18.89
CA LYS A 66 6.04 -1.10 17.63
C LYS A 66 7.18 -1.85 16.96
N ARG A 67 8.23 -2.20 17.71
CA ARG A 67 9.38 -2.94 17.17
C ARG A 67 8.99 -4.33 16.64
N PHE A 68 8.02 -4.98 17.26
CA PHE A 68 7.53 -6.29 16.82
C PHE A 68 6.83 -6.20 15.46
N PHE A 69 6.00 -5.18 15.26
CA PHE A 69 5.40 -4.92 13.95
C PHE A 69 6.45 -4.55 12.91
N ASP A 70 7.44 -3.72 13.27
CA ASP A 70 8.56 -3.38 12.37
C ASP A 70 9.33 -4.65 11.95
N LEU A 71 9.62 -5.57 12.87
CA LEU A 71 10.29 -6.85 12.58
C LEU A 71 9.47 -7.71 11.61
N GLN A 72 8.17 -7.90 11.88
CA GLN A 72 7.30 -8.68 10.99
C GLN A 72 7.28 -8.09 9.57
N ASN A 73 7.28 -6.76 9.46
CA ASN A 73 7.33 -6.07 8.18
C ASN A 73 8.69 -6.20 7.49
N GLU A 74 9.80 -6.09 8.22
CA GLU A 74 11.16 -6.29 7.70
C GLU A 74 11.30 -7.68 7.07
N LEU A 75 10.92 -8.73 7.81
CA LEU A 75 10.98 -10.12 7.33
C LEU A 75 10.06 -10.35 6.13
N LEU A 76 8.86 -9.76 6.12
CA LEU A 76 7.96 -9.82 4.97
C LEU A 76 8.60 -9.17 3.74
N ILE A 77 9.16 -7.96 3.88
CA ILE A 77 9.77 -7.22 2.78
C ILE A 77 10.98 -7.99 2.23
N GLU A 78 11.83 -8.55 3.10
CA GLU A 78 12.97 -9.37 2.68
C GLU A 78 12.52 -10.63 1.94
N ASN A 79 11.46 -11.28 2.44
CA ASN A 79 10.89 -12.45 1.80
C ASN A 79 10.25 -12.12 0.44
N ILE A 80 9.55 -10.98 0.33
CA ILE A 80 9.02 -10.47 -0.94
C ILE A 80 10.15 -10.18 -1.93
N LYS A 81 11.21 -9.51 -1.47
CA LYS A 81 12.39 -9.18 -2.30
C LYS A 81 13.10 -10.43 -2.81
N SER A 82 13.25 -11.45 -1.96
CA SER A 82 13.93 -12.70 -2.35
C SER A 82 13.13 -13.50 -3.39
N ARG A 83 11.80 -13.36 -3.40
CA ARG A 83 10.90 -14.05 -4.34
C ARG A 83 10.88 -13.49 -5.76
N LYS A 84 11.60 -12.38 -6.05
CA LYS A 84 11.70 -11.74 -7.38
C LYS A 84 10.34 -11.67 -8.12
N ILE A 85 9.54 -10.70 -7.71
CA ILE A 85 8.35 -10.32 -8.47
C ILE A 85 8.83 -9.58 -9.72
N ASP A 86 8.84 -10.25 -10.87
CA ASP A 86 9.37 -9.72 -12.14
C ASP A 86 8.41 -8.68 -12.76
N GLY A 87 8.06 -7.64 -11.99
CA GLY A 87 7.03 -6.69 -12.34
C GLY A 87 5.70 -7.37 -12.69
N ILE A 88 5.30 -8.36 -11.91
CA ILE A 88 4.04 -9.08 -12.09
C ILE A 88 3.06 -8.66 -11.00
N LEU A 89 1.84 -8.35 -11.42
CA LEU A 89 0.72 -8.12 -10.52
C LEU A 89 -0.35 -9.18 -10.73
N TRP A 90 -1.03 -9.50 -9.64
CA TRP A 90 -2.24 -10.31 -9.64
C TRP A 90 -3.44 -9.45 -9.26
N TRP A 91 -4.60 -9.77 -9.83
CA TRP A 91 -5.85 -9.05 -9.63
C TRP A 91 -6.98 -10.03 -9.35
N TYR A 92 -8.00 -9.56 -8.66
CA TYR A 92 -9.28 -10.22 -8.52
C TYR A 92 -10.41 -9.35 -9.03
N GLU A 93 -11.47 -9.99 -9.51
CA GLU A 93 -12.71 -9.32 -9.84
C GLU A 93 -13.55 -9.14 -8.56
N ALA A 94 -13.83 -7.89 -8.21
CA ALA A 94 -14.74 -7.53 -7.13
C ALA A 94 -16.20 -7.77 -7.54
N TRP A 95 -17.11 -7.72 -6.56
CA TRP A 95 -18.53 -8.03 -6.79
C TRP A 95 -19.24 -7.05 -7.73
N ASP A 96 -18.71 -5.83 -7.86
CA ASP A 96 -19.16 -4.80 -8.79
C ASP A 96 -18.55 -4.97 -10.21
N ALA A 97 -17.93 -6.11 -10.49
CA ALA A 97 -17.21 -6.44 -11.72
C ALA A 97 -15.98 -5.54 -12.00
N THR A 98 -15.51 -4.78 -11.02
CA THR A 98 -14.25 -4.04 -11.14
C THR A 98 -13.06 -4.95 -10.84
N TRP A 99 -11.95 -4.73 -11.53
CA TRP A 99 -10.70 -5.42 -11.23
C TRP A 99 -9.93 -4.68 -10.14
N GLN A 100 -9.72 -5.36 -9.02
CA GLN A 100 -8.93 -4.86 -7.91
C GLN A 100 -7.60 -5.59 -7.84
N GLN A 101 -6.55 -4.85 -7.50
CA GLN A 101 -5.21 -5.40 -7.37
C GLN A 101 -5.07 -6.13 -6.04
N TYR A 102 -4.39 -7.27 -6.04
CA TYR A 102 -3.86 -7.83 -4.80
C TYR A 102 -2.69 -6.97 -4.29
N SER A 103 -2.54 -6.92 -2.97
CA SER A 103 -1.34 -6.41 -2.30
C SER A 103 -0.10 -7.16 -2.78
N VAL A 104 1.08 -6.58 -2.56
CA VAL A 104 2.37 -7.20 -2.94
C VAL A 104 2.57 -8.52 -2.25
N LYS A 105 2.17 -8.60 -0.98
CA LYS A 105 2.26 -9.83 -0.21
C LYS A 105 1.51 -10.94 -0.92
N VAL A 106 0.23 -10.73 -1.20
CA VAL A 106 -0.62 -11.73 -1.84
C VAL A 106 -0.16 -11.98 -3.28
N THR A 107 0.19 -10.94 -4.03
CA THR A 107 0.81 -11.06 -5.37
C THR A 107 2.08 -11.91 -5.34
N SER A 108 2.95 -11.72 -4.34
CA SER A 108 4.20 -12.47 -4.16
C SER A 108 3.93 -13.95 -3.90
N ASP A 109 3.00 -14.25 -2.99
CA ASP A 109 2.60 -15.61 -2.66
C ASP A 109 1.99 -16.31 -3.89
N ILE A 110 1.03 -15.66 -4.56
CA ILE A 110 0.37 -16.17 -5.76
C ILE A 110 1.40 -16.41 -6.87
N GLU A 111 2.26 -15.44 -7.17
CA GLU A 111 3.24 -15.53 -8.25
C GLU A 111 4.32 -16.59 -7.97
N TYR A 112 4.79 -16.70 -6.73
CA TYR A 112 5.74 -17.74 -6.34
C TYR A 112 5.17 -19.14 -6.58
N HIS A 113 3.93 -19.38 -6.12
CA HIS A 113 3.27 -20.68 -6.29
C HIS A 113 2.87 -20.97 -7.74
N TYR A 114 2.49 -19.93 -8.49
CA TYR A 114 2.23 -20.03 -9.92
C TYR A 114 3.50 -20.42 -10.70
N LYS A 115 4.63 -19.74 -10.45
CA LYS A 115 5.92 -20.04 -11.09
C LYS A 115 6.46 -21.43 -10.75
N THR A 116 6.16 -21.94 -9.56
CA THR A 116 6.55 -23.30 -9.13
C THR A 116 5.60 -24.39 -9.67
N ASN A 117 4.66 -24.03 -10.54
CA ASN A 117 3.76 -24.95 -11.26
C ASN A 117 2.86 -25.81 -10.34
N ILE A 118 2.55 -25.27 -9.16
CA ILE A 118 1.59 -25.88 -8.24
C ILE A 118 0.17 -25.57 -8.75
N SER A 119 -0.79 -26.48 -8.55
CA SER A 119 -2.17 -26.31 -9.07
C SER A 119 -3.03 -25.35 -8.25
N SER A 120 -2.72 -25.17 -6.97
CA SER A 120 -3.42 -24.25 -6.08
C SER A 120 -2.62 -23.92 -4.82
N VAL A 121 -2.89 -22.77 -4.21
CA VAL A 121 -2.36 -22.38 -2.88
C VAL A 121 -3.48 -21.90 -1.97
N THR A 122 -3.36 -22.14 -0.66
CA THR A 122 -4.22 -21.53 0.36
C THR A 122 -3.46 -20.38 1.04
N LEU A 123 -4.04 -19.19 1.06
CA LEU A 123 -3.43 -17.98 1.63
C LEU A 123 -4.49 -17.05 2.23
N LEU A 124 -4.06 -15.98 2.89
CA LEU A 124 -4.96 -14.92 3.36
C LEU A 124 -5.11 -13.85 2.28
N ASN A 125 -6.35 -13.54 1.87
CA ASN A 125 -6.62 -12.47 0.90
C ASN A 125 -6.54 -11.06 1.55
N GLU A 126 -6.87 -10.03 0.76
CA GLU A 126 -6.90 -8.62 1.19
C GLU A 126 -7.87 -8.31 2.35
N LEU A 127 -8.82 -9.21 2.60
CA LEU A 127 -9.79 -9.11 3.69
C LEU A 127 -9.37 -9.91 4.93
N GLY A 128 -8.21 -10.58 4.89
CA GLY A 128 -7.77 -11.49 5.94
C GLY A 128 -8.54 -12.83 5.94
N GLU A 129 -9.27 -13.14 4.87
CA GLU A 129 -9.99 -14.40 4.72
C GLU A 129 -9.02 -15.48 4.20
N GLN A 130 -9.08 -16.69 4.77
CA GLN A 130 -8.32 -17.82 4.24
C GLN A 130 -8.99 -18.35 2.97
N VAL A 131 -8.37 -18.08 1.83
CA VAL A 131 -8.88 -18.41 0.49
C VAL A 131 -7.99 -19.43 -0.20
N LYS A 132 -8.57 -20.21 -1.11
CA LYS A 132 -7.84 -21.06 -2.04
C LYS A 132 -7.74 -20.37 -3.40
N ILE A 133 -6.54 -20.17 -3.89
CA ILE A 133 -6.26 -19.75 -5.25
C ILE A 133 -6.08 -20.99 -6.12
N ASP A 134 -6.96 -21.20 -7.09
CA ASP A 134 -6.87 -22.27 -8.09
C ASP A 134 -6.27 -21.71 -9.39
N PHE A 135 -5.03 -22.12 -9.68
CA PHE A 135 -4.29 -21.61 -10.84
C PHE A 135 -4.77 -22.20 -12.17
N ARG A 136 -5.46 -23.35 -12.14
CA ARG A 136 -5.99 -23.98 -13.36
C ARG A 136 -7.24 -23.28 -13.84
N LYS A 137 -8.07 -22.84 -12.90
CA LYS A 137 -9.31 -22.11 -13.19
C LYS A 137 -9.13 -20.59 -13.20
N LEU A 138 -8.02 -20.10 -12.64
CA LEU A 138 -7.80 -18.69 -12.37
C LEU A 138 -8.92 -18.13 -11.49
N GLU A 139 -9.11 -18.76 -10.32
CA GLU A 139 -10.16 -18.41 -9.36
C GLU A 139 -9.62 -18.30 -7.93
N GLU A 140 -10.10 -17.30 -7.18
CA GLU A 140 -10.06 -17.24 -5.71
C GLU A 140 -11.35 -17.85 -5.16
N ILE A 141 -11.23 -18.80 -4.23
CA ILE A 141 -12.35 -19.54 -3.65
C ILE A 141 -12.36 -19.36 -2.13
N TYR A 142 -13.47 -18.84 -1.61
CA TYR A 142 -13.77 -18.73 -0.18
C TYR A 142 -15.12 -19.38 0.12
N GLY A 143 -15.12 -20.64 0.56
CA GLY A 143 -16.35 -21.41 0.71
C GLY A 143 -17.09 -21.52 -0.62
N THR A 144 -18.27 -20.91 -0.72
CA THR A 144 -19.08 -20.84 -1.95
C THR A 144 -18.83 -19.60 -2.81
N ARG A 145 -18.08 -18.61 -2.28
CA ARG A 145 -17.74 -17.38 -3.01
C ARG A 145 -16.56 -17.66 -3.94
N ILE A 146 -16.75 -17.34 -5.22
CA ILE A 146 -15.72 -17.49 -6.25
C ILE A 146 -15.49 -16.13 -6.91
N LYS A 147 -14.23 -15.70 -7.00
CA LYS A 147 -13.82 -14.52 -7.77
C LYS A 147 -12.86 -14.95 -8.86
N ARG A 148 -12.97 -14.35 -10.05
CA ARG A 148 -11.96 -14.53 -11.10
C ARG A 148 -10.69 -13.80 -10.71
N ILE A 149 -9.55 -14.38 -11.08
CA ILE A 149 -8.24 -13.71 -10.93
C ILE A 149 -7.54 -13.60 -12.28
N ARG A 150 -6.62 -12.65 -12.38
CA ARG A 150 -5.76 -12.50 -13.56
C ARG A 150 -4.35 -12.07 -13.18
N ARG A 151 -3.41 -12.39 -14.06
CA ARG A 151 -1.99 -12.05 -13.97
C ARG A 151 -1.64 -11.03 -15.06
N SER A 152 -0.84 -10.02 -14.75
CA SER A 152 -0.39 -9.01 -15.73
C SER A 152 1.04 -8.55 -15.45
N LYS A 153 1.77 -8.15 -16.48
CA LYS A 153 3.05 -7.44 -16.29
C LYS A 153 2.83 -5.96 -16.04
N ILE A 154 3.72 -5.31 -15.27
CA ILE A 154 3.76 -3.86 -15.06
C ILE A 154 3.88 -3.10 -16.39
N ASP A 155 4.57 -3.70 -17.36
CA ASP A 155 4.68 -3.14 -18.70
C ASP A 155 3.35 -3.13 -19.47
N GLU A 156 2.38 -3.94 -19.04
CA GLU A 156 1.02 -4.03 -19.60
C GLU A 156 0.00 -3.20 -18.80
N LEU A 157 0.41 -2.52 -17.72
CA LEU A 157 -0.47 -1.80 -16.77
C LEU A 157 -0.89 -0.40 -17.19
N GLN A 158 -0.88 -0.08 -18.48
CA GLN A 158 -1.48 1.20 -18.87
C GLN A 158 -2.95 1.23 -18.41
N PRO A 159 -3.42 2.34 -17.80
CA PRO A 159 -4.84 2.49 -17.52
C PRO A 159 -5.65 2.24 -18.79
N ILE A 160 -6.77 1.52 -18.69
CA ILE A 160 -7.55 1.06 -19.85
C ILE A 160 -8.03 2.25 -20.72
N TYR A 161 -8.19 3.43 -20.14
CA TYR A 161 -8.59 4.66 -20.81
C TYR A 161 -7.43 5.45 -21.43
N TRP A 162 -6.19 5.00 -21.28
CA TRP A 162 -5.04 5.63 -21.93
C TRP A 162 -5.01 5.27 -23.42
N LYS A 163 -4.68 6.25 -24.25
CA LYS A 163 -4.42 5.98 -25.67
C LYS A 163 -3.09 5.25 -25.79
N LEU A 164 -3.05 4.20 -26.61
CA LEU A 164 -1.82 3.50 -26.96
C LEU A 164 -0.93 4.42 -27.79
N THR A 165 0.29 4.67 -27.31
CA THR A 165 1.22 5.60 -27.96
C THR A 165 2.61 4.99 -28.12
N PRO A 166 3.31 5.27 -29.23
CA PRO A 166 4.70 4.84 -29.39
C PRO A 166 5.68 5.71 -28.56
N LEU A 167 5.27 6.89 -28.10
CA LEU A 167 6.08 7.77 -27.26
C LEU A 167 5.78 7.55 -25.77
N ASN A 168 6.82 7.75 -24.94
CA ASN A 168 6.78 7.52 -23.49
C ASN A 168 6.03 8.61 -22.69
N ILE A 169 5.86 9.81 -23.27
CA ILE A 169 5.25 10.98 -22.63
C ILE A 169 4.40 11.72 -23.66
N GLU A 170 3.09 11.73 -23.48
CA GLU A 170 2.17 12.44 -24.36
C GLU A 170 1.11 13.23 -23.57
N ARG A 171 0.71 14.38 -24.14
CA ARG A 171 -0.38 15.21 -23.64
C ARG A 171 -1.61 15.00 -24.52
N PHE A 172 -2.73 14.66 -23.91
CA PHE A 172 -4.00 14.48 -24.60
C PHE A 172 -4.97 15.57 -24.19
N LEU A 173 -5.31 16.45 -25.14
CA LEU A 173 -6.41 17.38 -24.94
C LEU A 173 -7.70 16.57 -24.71
N LEU A 174 -8.35 16.84 -23.58
CA LEU A 174 -9.64 16.23 -23.27
C LEU A 174 -10.76 16.97 -24.00
N ASP A 175 -11.69 16.20 -24.55
CA ASP A 175 -12.92 16.72 -25.14
C ASP A 175 -13.80 17.32 -24.03
N PRO A 176 -14.23 18.58 -24.12
CA PRO A 176 -15.15 19.20 -23.16
C PRO A 176 -16.44 18.42 -22.90
N GLU A 177 -16.89 17.61 -23.86
CA GLU A 177 -18.09 16.77 -23.73
C GLU A 177 -17.81 15.40 -23.10
N SER A 178 -16.54 15.04 -22.88
CA SER A 178 -16.18 13.75 -22.29
C SER A 178 -16.49 13.69 -20.78
N ASN A 179 -16.90 12.51 -20.31
CA ASN A 179 -17.12 12.27 -18.88
C ASN A 179 -15.90 12.58 -18.02
N GLU A 180 -14.69 12.31 -18.53
CA GLU A 180 -13.43 12.62 -17.82
C GLU A 180 -13.24 14.13 -17.64
N TYR A 181 -13.48 14.91 -18.70
CA TYR A 181 -13.40 16.37 -18.63
C TYR A 181 -14.40 16.93 -17.62
N ILE A 182 -15.67 16.52 -17.72
CA ILE A 182 -16.75 16.99 -16.85
C ILE A 182 -16.42 16.68 -15.39
N TYR A 183 -15.98 15.44 -15.10
CA TYR A 183 -15.59 15.02 -13.76
C TYR A 183 -14.43 15.86 -13.18
N ILE A 184 -13.36 16.09 -13.95
CA ILE A 184 -12.20 16.87 -13.49
C ILE A 184 -12.61 18.33 -13.26
N LYS A 185 -13.36 18.91 -14.21
CA LYS A 185 -13.84 20.29 -14.14
C LYS A 185 -14.70 20.51 -12.90
N ASP A 186 -15.69 19.66 -12.68
CA ASP A 186 -16.65 19.83 -11.57
C ASP A 186 -15.99 19.64 -10.20
N ASN A 187 -15.03 18.70 -10.09
CA ASN A 187 -14.22 18.54 -8.89
C ASN A 187 -13.33 19.76 -8.61
N PHE A 188 -12.73 20.35 -9.65
CA PHE A 188 -11.93 21.56 -9.49
C PHE A 188 -12.80 22.75 -9.11
N ASP A 189 -13.94 22.92 -9.78
CA ASP A 189 -14.91 23.99 -9.52
C ASP A 189 -15.40 23.97 -8.10
N THR A 190 -15.75 22.79 -7.58
CA THR A 190 -16.23 22.63 -6.21
C THR A 190 -15.22 23.17 -5.18
N LYS A 191 -13.92 23.11 -5.48
CA LYS A 191 -12.86 23.53 -4.54
C LYS A 191 -12.30 24.93 -4.83
N MET A 192 -12.38 25.40 -6.08
CA MET A 192 -11.68 26.61 -6.53
C MET A 192 -12.63 27.70 -7.05
N LYS A 193 -13.96 27.53 -6.89
CA LYS A 193 -14.95 28.53 -7.33
C LYS A 193 -14.60 29.93 -6.83
N GLY A 194 -14.53 30.90 -7.75
CA GLY A 194 -14.19 32.29 -7.46
C GLY A 194 -12.68 32.60 -7.39
N HIS A 195 -11.81 31.59 -7.46
CA HIS A 195 -10.35 31.75 -7.46
C HIS A 195 -9.71 31.65 -8.86
N TYR A 196 -10.51 31.46 -9.90
CA TYR A 196 -10.07 31.41 -11.29
C TYR A 196 -11.15 32.04 -12.20
N THR A 197 -10.77 32.43 -13.43
CA THR A 197 -11.70 33.10 -14.36
C THR A 197 -12.41 32.12 -15.28
N ARG A 198 -11.67 31.23 -15.96
CA ARG A 198 -12.22 30.20 -16.85
C ARG A 198 -11.20 29.10 -17.09
N PHE A 199 -11.66 27.91 -17.47
CA PHE A 199 -10.80 26.88 -18.06
C PHE A 199 -10.43 27.26 -19.50
N ILE A 200 -9.18 27.02 -19.87
CA ILE A 200 -8.70 27.17 -21.26
C ILE A 200 -8.66 25.78 -21.91
N THR A 201 -7.94 24.85 -21.29
CA THR A 201 -7.84 23.45 -21.71
C THR A 201 -7.69 22.55 -20.49
N ILE A 202 -8.03 21.27 -20.65
CA ILE A 202 -7.66 20.20 -19.71
C ILE A 202 -6.93 19.15 -20.53
N GLU A 203 -5.74 18.78 -20.09
CA GLU A 203 -4.89 17.80 -20.76
C GLU A 203 -4.61 16.62 -19.85
N ARG A 204 -4.85 15.40 -20.32
CA ARG A 204 -4.39 14.18 -19.65
C ARG A 204 -2.94 13.93 -20.01
N ILE A 205 -2.11 13.78 -18.97
CA ILE A 205 -0.69 13.44 -19.11
C ILE A 205 -0.53 11.93 -19.07
N GLN A 206 -0.03 11.35 -20.15
CA GLN A 206 0.32 9.93 -20.22
C GLN A 206 1.84 9.80 -20.22
N ASN A 207 2.43 9.62 -19.04
CA ASN A 207 3.86 9.34 -18.88
C ASN A 207 4.06 7.94 -18.31
N MET A 208 4.39 6.99 -19.17
CA MET A 208 4.46 5.57 -18.79
C MET A 208 5.55 5.32 -17.75
N ARG A 209 6.70 6.00 -17.88
CA ARG A 209 7.82 5.86 -16.94
C ARG A 209 7.42 6.32 -15.53
N LEU A 210 6.79 7.50 -15.44
CA LEU A 210 6.34 8.04 -14.14
C LEU A 210 5.20 7.22 -13.55
N PHE A 211 4.28 6.73 -14.39
CA PHE A 211 3.19 5.87 -13.93
C PHE A 211 3.69 4.55 -13.34
N LYS A 212 4.68 3.90 -13.99
CA LYS A 212 5.34 2.71 -13.44
C LYS A 212 6.04 3.00 -12.11
N GLN A 213 6.80 4.09 -12.05
CA GLN A 213 7.48 4.50 -10.81
C GLN A 213 6.49 4.78 -9.68
N PHE A 214 5.39 5.50 -9.97
CA PHE A 214 4.31 5.73 -9.02
C PHE A 214 3.69 4.41 -8.56
N SER A 215 3.38 3.51 -9.49
CA SER A 215 2.73 2.23 -9.18
C SER A 215 3.59 1.39 -8.23
N ILE A 216 4.90 1.29 -8.50
CA ILE A 216 5.85 0.57 -7.64
C ILE A 216 5.95 1.23 -6.26
N LEU A 217 6.09 2.56 -6.17
CA LEU A 217 6.21 3.25 -4.87
C LEU A 217 4.91 3.18 -4.06
N HIS A 218 3.77 3.32 -4.74
CA HIS A 218 2.45 3.15 -4.16
C HIS A 218 2.34 1.73 -3.59
N GLU A 219 2.69 0.73 -4.39
CA GLU A 219 2.72 -0.69 -4.04
C GLU A 219 3.64 -1.00 -2.83
N GLU A 220 4.86 -0.44 -2.79
CA GLU A 220 5.77 -0.53 -1.62
C GLU A 220 5.13 0.08 -0.37
N TYR A 221 4.44 1.21 -0.51
CA TYR A 221 3.73 1.87 0.59
C TYR A 221 2.61 0.97 1.13
N LEU A 222 1.82 0.34 0.27
CA LEU A 222 0.74 -0.59 0.67
C LEU A 222 1.29 -1.77 1.46
N THR A 223 2.41 -2.32 1.00
CA THR A 223 3.07 -3.43 1.68
C THR A 223 3.50 -3.04 3.09
N LYS A 224 4.02 -1.83 3.23
CA LYS A 224 4.59 -1.34 4.49
C LYS A 224 3.53 -0.92 5.51
N TYR A 225 2.44 -0.32 5.06
CA TYR A 225 1.45 0.32 5.94
C TYR A 225 0.07 -0.36 5.94
N GLY A 226 -0.13 -1.38 5.11
CA GLY A 226 -1.40 -2.12 5.03
C GLY A 226 -2.41 -1.45 4.09
N LYS A 227 -3.69 -1.44 4.49
CA LYS A 227 -4.80 -1.02 3.63
C LYS A 227 -4.71 0.43 3.18
N ILE A 228 -5.12 0.68 1.92
CA ILE A 228 -5.55 1.99 1.46
C ILE A 228 -6.92 2.27 2.07
N ASP A 229 -6.99 3.23 2.98
CA ASP A 229 -8.21 3.98 3.20
C ASP A 229 -8.21 5.24 2.30
N ASN A 230 -9.34 5.95 2.26
CA ASN A 230 -9.49 7.22 1.53
C ASN A 230 -8.48 8.31 1.96
N GLY A 231 -7.67 8.07 3.00
CA GLY A 231 -6.63 8.96 3.47
C GLY A 231 -5.28 8.80 2.79
N THR A 232 -4.98 7.64 2.18
CA THR A 232 -3.62 7.25 1.77
C THR A 232 -3.27 7.67 0.34
N MET A 233 -4.22 7.60 -0.59
CA MET A 233 -4.10 8.16 -1.95
C MET A 233 -5.15 9.25 -2.11
N ARG A 234 -4.70 10.48 -2.40
CA ARG A 234 -5.58 11.64 -2.55
C ARG A 234 -5.38 12.30 -3.91
N PHE A 235 -6.48 12.69 -4.52
CA PHE A 235 -6.45 13.61 -5.64
C PHE A 235 -6.21 15.02 -5.10
N LEU A 236 -5.07 15.61 -5.47
CA LEU A 236 -4.63 16.93 -5.01
C LEU A 236 -4.34 17.83 -6.21
N TYR A 237 -4.44 19.14 -5.99
CA TYR A 237 -4.09 20.16 -6.98
C TYR A 237 -2.71 20.74 -6.70
N HIS A 238 -1.93 20.98 -7.75
CA HIS A 238 -0.61 21.60 -7.66
C HIS A 238 -0.50 22.77 -8.65
N GLY A 239 -0.54 24.00 -8.14
CA GLY A 239 -0.29 25.20 -8.93
C GLY A 239 1.22 25.43 -9.08
N CYS A 240 1.70 25.61 -10.32
CA CYS A 240 3.11 25.88 -10.60
C CYS A 240 3.28 26.74 -11.86
N PRO A 241 4.41 27.45 -12.03
CA PRO A 241 4.72 28.16 -13.27
C PRO A 241 4.97 27.17 -14.41
N GLU A 242 4.77 27.61 -15.65
CA GLU A 242 4.92 26.80 -16.87
C GLU A 242 6.27 26.05 -16.91
N SER A 243 7.37 26.75 -16.59
CA SER A 243 8.72 26.18 -16.58
C SER A 243 8.91 25.03 -15.58
N ALA A 244 8.15 25.02 -14.49
CA ALA A 244 8.11 23.90 -13.54
C ALA A 244 7.16 22.81 -14.04
N SER A 245 6.00 23.17 -14.60
CA SER A 245 5.01 22.22 -15.11
C SER A 245 5.59 21.27 -16.17
N THR A 246 6.39 21.79 -17.11
CA THR A 246 7.06 20.99 -18.15
C THR A 246 8.03 19.99 -17.54
N LYS A 247 8.84 20.42 -16.57
CA LYS A 247 9.78 19.54 -15.87
C LYS A 247 9.05 18.47 -15.04
N ILE A 248 7.96 18.83 -14.38
CA ILE A 248 7.13 17.89 -13.60
C ILE A 248 6.52 16.83 -14.51
N ILE A 249 5.97 17.22 -15.65
CA ILE A 249 5.36 16.29 -16.61
C ILE A 249 6.40 15.31 -17.18
N GLU A 250 7.61 15.78 -17.45
CA GLU A 250 8.68 14.95 -18.00
C GLU A 250 9.33 14.03 -16.95
N ARG A 251 9.64 14.60 -15.78
CA ARG A 251 10.59 14.04 -14.81
C ARG A 251 9.95 13.66 -13.47
N GLY A 252 8.71 14.06 -13.24
CA GLY A 252 8.00 13.89 -11.97
C GLY A 252 8.27 15.04 -11.00
N PHE A 253 7.62 15.01 -9.85
CA PHE A 253 7.82 16.01 -8.81
C PHE A 253 9.24 15.94 -8.23
N ASN A 254 9.87 17.11 -8.06
CA ASN A 254 11.16 17.24 -7.41
C ASN A 254 11.13 18.39 -6.40
N ARG A 255 11.66 18.16 -5.20
CA ARG A 255 11.79 19.18 -4.16
C ARG A 255 12.61 20.40 -4.60
N SER A 256 13.50 20.25 -5.60
CA SER A 256 14.26 21.36 -6.17
C SER A 256 13.42 22.33 -7.00
N TYR A 257 12.16 21.99 -7.31
CA TYR A 257 11.21 22.89 -7.95
C TYR A 257 10.46 23.77 -6.94
N CYS A 258 10.58 23.47 -5.63
CA CYS A 258 10.02 24.28 -4.55
C CYS A 258 10.91 25.50 -4.28
N GLY A 259 10.32 26.68 -4.02
CA GLY A 259 11.10 27.84 -3.59
C GLY A 259 10.56 29.22 -3.97
N VAL A 260 9.50 29.32 -4.78
CA VAL A 260 8.92 30.62 -5.17
C VAL A 260 7.77 31.05 -4.26
N ASN A 261 7.00 30.10 -3.74
CA ASN A 261 5.95 30.35 -2.75
C ASN A 261 6.41 29.78 -1.40
N GLY A 262 6.38 30.60 -0.34
CA GLY A 262 6.88 30.25 0.99
C GLY A 262 6.28 28.95 1.55
N LYS A 263 6.96 28.36 2.54
CA LYS A 263 6.56 27.14 3.25
C LYS A 263 5.16 27.29 3.90
N PHE A 264 4.10 27.11 3.12
CA PHE A 264 2.76 26.86 3.66
C PHE A 264 2.59 25.35 3.78
N TYR A 265 2.54 24.86 5.02
CA TYR A 265 2.05 23.53 5.30
C TYR A 265 0.60 23.47 4.81
N LEU A 266 0.26 22.53 3.93
CA LEU A 266 -1.12 22.20 3.63
C LEU A 266 -1.75 21.73 4.95
N SER A 267 -2.57 22.58 5.58
CA SER A 267 -3.42 22.20 6.70
C SER A 267 -4.42 21.20 6.18
N ILE A 268 -4.25 19.93 6.55
CA ILE A 268 -5.23 18.89 6.27
C ILE A 268 -6.36 19.09 7.28
N GLU A 269 -7.46 19.71 6.87
CA GLU A 269 -8.72 19.60 7.61
C GLU A 269 -9.22 18.15 7.50
N TYR A 270 -9.41 17.51 8.64
CA TYR A 270 -10.14 16.25 8.77
C TYR A 270 -11.60 16.52 8.38
N ILE A 271 -12.04 15.94 7.26
CA ILE A 271 -13.48 15.81 6.98
C ILE A 271 -13.90 14.46 7.56
N ASP A 272 -14.61 14.53 8.68
CA ASP A 272 -15.27 13.40 9.33
C ASP A 272 -16.42 12.93 8.42
N TYR A 273 -16.42 11.66 8.03
CA TYR A 273 -17.53 11.05 7.31
C TYR A 273 -18.38 10.26 8.31
N ASN A 274 -19.26 10.96 9.00
CA ASN A 274 -20.45 10.39 9.61
C ASN A 274 -21.65 11.22 9.17
N GLU A 275 -22.31 10.76 8.10
CA GLU A 275 -23.75 10.93 7.83
C GLU A 275 -24.20 9.86 6.82
#